data_AF-A0A108UAC5-F1
#
_entry.id   AF-A0A108UAC5-F1
#
_cell.length_a   1.000
_cell.length_b   1.000
_cell.length_c   1.000
_cell.angle_alpha   90.00
_cell.angle_beta   90.00
_cell.angle_gamma   90.00
#
_symmetry.space_group_name_H-M   'P 1'
#
loop_
_entity.id
_entity.type
_entity.pdbx_description
1 polymer ?
#
loop_
_entity_poly.entity_id
_entity_poly.type
_entity_poly.pdbx_seq_one_letter_code
_entity_poly.pdbx_strand_id
1 'polypeptide(L)'
;MPAAAAEFPRQTFRGGNAGWGVVIGANKAGTLRYNLVAPARVGVSFGALSVVAKPRIGQYALQGPLISGDRQDELIVMIAPAAAGAPCRDSAGRTHPYAVIANGGRAGAWYGCGDFGAD
;
A
#
# COMPACT_ATOMS: atom_id res chain seq x y z
N MET A 1 -9.19 -8.84 26.62
CA MET A 1 -9.98 -8.08 25.62
C MET A 1 -9.23 -8.17 24.30
N PRO A 2 -9.78 -8.77 23.23
CA PRO A 2 -9.13 -8.74 21.93
C PRO A 2 -9.07 -7.28 21.48
N ALA A 3 -7.85 -6.77 21.27
CA ALA A 3 -7.65 -5.45 20.69
C ALA A 3 -8.29 -5.47 19.30
N ALA A 4 -9.25 -4.59 19.05
CA ALA A 4 -9.80 -4.39 17.71
C ALA A 4 -8.61 -4.17 16.77
N ALA A 5 -8.43 -5.07 15.80
CA ALA A 5 -7.50 -4.86 14.71
C ALA A 5 -7.88 -3.50 14.10
N ALA A 6 -7.00 -2.49 14.15
CA ALA A 6 -7.42 -1.17 13.71
C ALA A 6 -7.82 -1.28 12.23
N GLU A 7 -9.08 -0.93 11.96
CA GLU A 7 -9.66 -1.04 10.63
C GLU A 7 -8.90 -0.11 9.69
N PHE A 8 -8.53 -0.64 8.52
CA PHE A 8 -7.99 0.18 7.45
C PHE A 8 -9.04 1.23 7.04
N PRO A 9 -8.64 2.47 6.69
CA PRO A 9 -9.60 3.50 6.31
C PRO A 9 -10.52 3.03 5.20
N ARG A 10 -11.80 3.42 5.24
CA ARG A 10 -12.75 3.12 4.17
C ARG A 10 -12.36 3.77 2.84
N GLN A 11 -11.60 4.87 2.93
CA GLN A 11 -11.08 5.63 1.81
C GLN A 11 -10.05 4.84 1.01
N THR A 12 -10.06 5.02 -0.30
CA THR A 12 -9.05 4.44 -1.17
C THR A 12 -7.69 5.10 -0.93
N PHE A 13 -6.67 4.32 -0.58
CA PHE A 13 -5.29 4.77 -0.58
C PHE A 13 -4.71 4.71 -1.99
N ARG A 14 -4.04 5.79 -2.41
CA ARG A 14 -3.29 5.86 -3.66
C ARG A 14 -1.88 6.30 -3.35
N GLY A 15 -0.89 5.47 -3.70
CA GLY A 15 0.51 5.82 -3.49
C GLY A 15 1.41 5.27 -4.58
N GLY A 16 2.64 5.77 -4.64
CA GLY A 16 3.58 5.38 -5.68
C GLY A 16 4.73 6.36 -5.84
N ASN A 17 5.48 6.16 -6.92
CA ASN A 17 6.53 7.07 -7.37
C ASN A 17 6.75 6.90 -8.88
N ALA A 18 7.77 7.56 -9.47
CA ALA A 18 8.07 7.40 -10.89
C ALA A 18 8.24 5.91 -11.26
N GLY A 19 7.44 5.46 -12.22
CA GLY A 19 7.46 4.10 -12.75
C GLY A 19 6.67 3.04 -11.96
N TRP A 20 6.07 3.37 -10.81
CA TRP A 20 5.29 2.41 -10.04
C TRP A 20 4.15 3.06 -9.24
N GLY A 21 3.11 2.30 -8.94
CA GLY A 21 2.03 2.77 -8.08
C GLY A 21 1.17 1.65 -7.53
N VAL A 22 0.56 1.91 -6.38
CA VAL A 22 -0.38 1.01 -5.71
C VAL A 22 -1.65 1.75 -5.33
N VAL A 23 -2.77 1.11 -5.59
CA VAL A 23 -4.10 1.56 -5.16
C VAL A 23 -4.68 0.50 -4.24
N ILE A 24 -5.09 0.89 -3.03
CA ILE A 24 -5.64 -0.02 -2.03
C ILE A 24 -6.99 0.52 -1.59
N GLY A 25 -8.04 -0.29 -1.68
CA GLY A 25 -9.37 0.10 -1.24
C GLY A 25 -10.15 -1.09 -0.70
N ALA A 26 -11.11 -0.81 0.18
CA ALA A 26 -12.06 -1.82 0.64
C ALA A 26 -13.08 -2.12 -0.47
N ASN A 27 -13.36 -3.39 -0.71
CA ASN A 27 -14.52 -3.78 -1.52
C ASN A 27 -15.80 -3.75 -0.67
N LYS A 28 -16.97 -3.91 -1.31
CA LYS A 28 -18.28 -3.95 -0.61
C LYS A 28 -18.39 -5.03 0.47
N ALA A 29 -17.55 -6.06 0.42
CA ALA A 29 -17.51 -7.17 1.38
C ALA A 29 -16.49 -6.95 2.52
N GLY A 30 -15.87 -5.76 2.62
CA GLY A 30 -14.89 -5.45 3.66
C GLY A 30 -13.49 -6.03 3.43
N THR A 31 -13.24 -6.68 2.28
CA THR A 31 -11.91 -7.16 1.91
C THR A 31 -11.11 -6.04 1.25
N LEU A 32 -9.88 -5.79 1.71
CA LEU A 32 -8.98 -4.87 1.05
C LEU A 32 -8.48 -5.50 -0.25
N ARG A 33 -8.59 -4.76 -1.35
CA ARG A 33 -8.01 -5.14 -2.64
C ARG A 33 -6.91 -4.16 -3.00
N TYR A 34 -5.90 -4.67 -3.67
CA TYR A 34 -4.84 -3.84 -4.23
C TYR A 34 -4.76 -3.98 -5.75
N ASN A 35 -4.32 -2.91 -6.40
CA ASN A 35 -3.80 -2.91 -7.76
C ASN A 35 -2.40 -2.29 -7.72
N LEU A 36 -1.40 -3.02 -8.20
CA LEU A 36 0.01 -2.64 -8.20
C LEU A 36 0.54 -2.63 -9.63
N VAL A 37 1.18 -1.53 -10.01
CA VAL A 37 1.95 -1.38 -11.25
C VAL A 37 3.41 -1.15 -10.87
N ALA A 38 4.35 -1.88 -11.48
CA ALA A 38 5.78 -1.72 -11.22
C ALA A 38 6.64 -2.08 -12.45
N PRO A 39 7.84 -1.50 -12.64
CA PRO A 39 8.62 -1.61 -13.88
C PRO A 39 9.09 -3.03 -14.23
N ALA A 40 9.18 -3.92 -13.24
CA ALA A 40 9.57 -5.32 -13.43
C ALA A 40 8.38 -6.25 -13.70
N ARG A 41 7.16 -5.72 -13.84
CA ARG A 41 5.96 -6.51 -14.09
C ARG A 41 5.32 -6.17 -15.43
N VAL A 42 4.99 -7.22 -16.18
CA VAL A 42 4.17 -7.10 -17.39
C VAL A 42 2.72 -6.96 -16.95
N GLY A 43 2.24 -5.71 -16.83
CA GLY A 43 0.85 -5.40 -16.50
C GLY A 43 0.58 -5.06 -15.02
N VAL A 44 -0.70 -5.01 -14.66
CA VAL A 44 -1.18 -4.67 -13.31
C VAL A 44 -1.33 -5.96 -12.48
N SER A 45 -0.60 -6.06 -11.36
CA SER A 45 -0.83 -7.11 -10.35
C SER A 45 -1.98 -6.70 -9.44
N PHE A 46 -2.88 -7.63 -9.14
CA PHE A 46 -4.01 -7.38 -8.25
C PHE A 46 -4.25 -8.56 -7.32
N GLY A 47 -4.85 -8.28 -6.16
CA GLY A 47 -5.13 -9.31 -5.17
C GLY A 47 -5.85 -8.77 -3.95
N ALA A 48 -6.00 -9.61 -2.94
CA ALA A 48 -6.52 -9.23 -1.64
C ALA A 48 -5.37 -8.92 -0.67
N LEU A 49 -5.60 -8.00 0.26
CA LEU A 49 -4.73 -7.70 1.38
C LEU A 49 -5.50 -7.91 2.69
N SER A 50 -4.75 -8.26 3.73
CA SER A 50 -5.21 -8.34 5.11
C SER A 50 -4.32 -7.48 6.01
N VAL A 51 -4.89 -6.87 7.04
CA VAL A 51 -4.13 -6.11 8.04
C VAL A 51 -3.42 -7.11 8.97
N VAL A 52 -2.10 -7.02 9.10
CA VAL A 52 -1.29 -8.08 9.75
C VAL A 52 -0.92 -7.79 11.20
N ALA A 53 -0.88 -6.53 11.64
CA ALA A 53 -0.44 -6.19 13.00
C ALA A 53 -0.99 -4.84 13.50
N LYS A 54 -1.02 -4.67 14.84
CA LYS A 54 -1.51 -3.51 15.59
C LYS A 54 -1.02 -2.19 14.98
N PRO A 55 -1.87 -1.50 14.21
CA PRO A 55 -1.56 -0.18 13.68
C PRO A 55 -1.14 0.72 14.84
N ARG A 56 0.05 1.33 14.76
CA ARG A 56 0.21 2.64 15.41
C ARG A 56 -0.76 3.58 14.69
N ILE A 57 -1.29 4.60 15.36
CA ILE A 57 -2.29 5.49 14.75
C ILE A 57 -1.73 6.03 13.41
N GLY A 58 -2.47 5.78 12.32
CA GLY A 58 -2.10 6.16 10.96
C GLY A 58 -1.09 5.26 10.25
N GLN A 59 -0.56 4.22 10.89
CA GLN A 59 0.37 3.25 10.29
C GLN A 59 -0.32 1.94 9.98
N TYR A 60 -0.25 1.47 8.74
CA TYR A 60 -0.87 0.24 8.30
C TYR A 60 0.17 -0.73 7.77
N ALA A 61 0.15 -1.96 8.26
CA ALA A 61 0.89 -3.07 7.69
C ALA A 61 -0.11 -4.05 7.08
N LEU A 62 -0.05 -4.19 5.77
CA LEU A 62 -0.93 -5.02 4.96
C LEU A 62 -0.11 -6.14 4.33
N GLN A 63 -0.72 -7.32 4.18
CA GLN A 63 -0.07 -8.45 3.53
C GLN A 63 -1.08 -9.23 2.70
N GLY A 64 -0.61 -9.79 1.58
CA GLY A 64 -1.41 -10.66 0.75
C GLY A 64 -0.60 -11.28 -0.37
N PRO A 65 -1.20 -12.22 -1.12
CA PRO A 65 -0.53 -12.89 -2.21
C PRO A 65 -0.21 -11.93 -3.35
N LEU A 66 0.95 -12.15 -3.96
CA LEU A 66 1.44 -11.43 -5.12
C LEU A 66 1.77 -12.41 -6.23
N ILE A 67 0.86 -12.49 -7.19
CA ILE A 67 0.99 -13.43 -8.30
C ILE A 67 1.70 -12.73 -9.46
N SER A 68 2.72 -13.38 -10.02
CA SER A 68 3.46 -12.92 -11.19
C SER A 68 3.75 -14.11 -12.10
N GLY A 69 2.88 -14.33 -13.08
CA GLY A 69 2.87 -15.56 -13.88
C GLY A 69 2.60 -16.78 -12.99
N ASP A 70 3.43 -17.81 -13.13
CA ASP A 70 3.34 -19.05 -12.34
C ASP A 70 3.95 -18.95 -10.93
N ARG A 71 4.44 -17.76 -10.54
CA ARG A 71 5.06 -17.54 -9.24
C ARG A 71 4.11 -16.82 -8.29
N GLN A 72 4.09 -17.28 -7.05
CA GLN A 72 3.38 -16.65 -5.94
C GLN A 72 4.41 -16.17 -4.91
N ASP A 73 4.58 -14.85 -4.86
CA ASP A 73 5.31 -14.16 -3.79
C ASP A 73 4.30 -13.60 -2.78
N GLU A 74 4.82 -12.97 -1.73
CA GLU A 74 4.04 -12.21 -0.77
C GLU A 74 4.26 -10.71 -0.99
N LEU A 75 3.16 -9.95 -1.04
CA LEU A 75 3.20 -8.50 -1.02
C LEU A 75 2.94 -8.02 0.40
N ILE A 76 3.91 -7.28 0.95
CA ILE A 76 3.77 -6.53 2.19
C ILE A 76 3.71 -5.04 1.84
N VAL A 77 2.64 -4.37 2.24
CA VAL A 77 2.49 -2.92 2.08
C VAL A 77 2.49 -2.24 3.44
N MET A 78 3.42 -1.32 3.63
CA MET A 78 3.48 -0.46 4.81
C MET A 78 3.10 0.95 4.41
N ILE A 79 2.13 1.53 5.09
CA ILE A 79 1.71 2.93 4.94
C ILE A 79 1.95 3.61 6.28
N ALA A 80 2.58 4.78 6.30
CA ALA A 80 2.82 5.54 7.51
C ALA A 80 2.65 7.03 7.24
N PRO A 81 2.20 7.82 8.24
CA PRO A 81 2.15 9.26 8.07
C PRO A 81 3.57 9.80 7.94
N ALA A 82 3.76 10.78 7.06
CA ALA A 82 4.99 11.54 6.97
C ALA A 82 5.25 12.27 8.29
N ALA A 83 6.53 12.44 8.65
CA ALA A 83 6.89 13.10 9.88
C ALA A 83 6.47 14.59 9.85
N ALA A 84 6.08 15.14 11.00
CA ALA A 84 5.75 16.55 11.12
C ALA A 84 6.93 17.43 10.67
N GLY A 85 6.68 18.36 9.74
CA GLY A 85 7.72 19.21 9.15
C GLY A 85 8.55 18.56 8.03
N ALA A 86 8.32 17.29 7.71
CA ALA A 86 8.99 16.56 6.63
C ALA A 86 7.98 15.75 5.81
N PRO A 87 7.17 16.40 4.95
CA PRO A 87 6.19 15.70 4.12
C PRO A 87 6.89 14.74 3.13
N CYS A 88 6.21 13.65 2.77
CA CYS A 88 6.72 12.72 1.77
C CYS A 88 6.68 13.41 0.40
N ARG A 89 7.81 13.47 -0.31
CA ARG A 89 7.89 14.09 -1.63
C ARG A 89 8.05 13.05 -2.72
N ASP A 90 7.16 13.04 -3.71
CA ASP A 90 7.30 12.19 -4.88
C ASP A 90 8.42 12.70 -5.83
N SER A 91 8.80 11.89 -6.81
CA SER A 91 9.78 12.27 -7.84
C SER A 91 9.37 13.46 -8.72
N ALA A 92 8.08 13.81 -8.75
CA ALA A 92 7.56 15.00 -9.42
C ALA A 92 7.61 16.25 -8.51
N GLY A 93 8.10 16.12 -7.28
CA GLY A 93 8.21 17.22 -6.32
C GLY A 93 6.94 17.52 -5.53
N ARG A 94 5.87 16.74 -5.71
CA ARG A 94 4.60 16.89 -4.98
C ARG A 94 4.71 16.31 -3.58
N THR A 95 4.09 16.99 -2.63
CA THR A 95 4.10 16.61 -1.21
C THR A 95 2.85 15.84 -0.85
N HIS A 96 3.01 14.78 -0.06
CA HIS A 96 1.96 13.89 0.40
C HIS A 96 2.06 13.67 1.92
N PRO A 97 0.93 13.45 2.61
CA PRO A 97 0.89 13.23 4.04
C PRO A 97 1.28 11.81 4.45
N TYR A 98 1.36 10.85 3.52
CA TYR A 98 1.79 9.48 3.81
C TYR A 98 2.96 9.03 2.95
N ALA A 99 3.81 8.21 3.54
CA ALA A 99 4.81 7.40 2.87
C ALA A 99 4.29 5.97 2.71
N VAL A 100 4.66 5.31 1.62
CA VAL A 100 4.32 3.93 1.34
C VAL A 100 5.55 3.13 0.92
N ILE A 101 5.61 1.90 1.43
CA ILE A 101 6.59 0.88 1.03
C ILE A 101 5.80 -0.34 0.59
N ALA A 102 5.95 -0.76 -0.67
CA ALA A 102 5.43 -2.01 -1.18
C ALA A 102 6.59 -2.97 -1.40
N ASN A 103 6.65 -4.06 -0.65
CA ASN A 103 7.68 -5.09 -0.75
C ASN A 103 7.07 -6.36 -1.31
N GLY A 104 7.48 -6.76 -2.51
CA GLY A 104 7.06 -7.99 -3.17
C GLY A 104 8.06 -9.15 -3.02
N GLY A 105 8.92 -9.11 -2.00
CA GLY A 105 9.97 -10.09 -1.79
C GLY A 105 10.99 -10.07 -2.93
N ARG A 106 11.11 -11.19 -3.65
CA ARG A 106 12.03 -11.31 -4.79
C ARG A 106 11.63 -10.45 -5.98
N ALA A 107 10.36 -10.02 -6.06
CA ALA A 107 9.90 -9.09 -7.08
C ALA A 107 10.43 -7.66 -6.88
N GLY A 108 11.04 -7.37 -5.72
CA GLY A 108 11.62 -6.08 -5.37
C GLY A 108 10.79 -5.30 -4.36
N ALA A 109 11.34 -4.17 -3.94
CA ALA A 109 10.70 -3.23 -3.03
C ALA A 109 10.60 -1.85 -3.67
N TRP A 110 9.46 -1.20 -3.46
CA TRP A 110 9.16 0.11 -4.02
C TRP A 110 8.79 1.10 -2.92
N TYR A 111 9.42 2.26 -2.98
CA TYR A 111 9.26 3.35 -2.02
C TYR A 111 8.62 4.54 -2.70
N GLY A 112 7.68 5.17 -2.01
CA GLY A 112 6.90 6.26 -2.58
C GLY A 112 6.06 6.98 -1.55
N CYS A 113 5.19 7.83 -2.07
CA CYS A 113 4.34 8.71 -1.30
C CYS A 113 2.88 8.52 -1.72
N GLY A 114 1.93 8.89 -0.88
CA GLY A 114 0.52 8.73 -1.21
C GLY A 114 -0.45 9.42 -0.26
N ASP A 115 -1.72 9.31 -0.62
CA ASP A 115 -2.85 9.94 0.03
C ASP A 115 -3.99 8.93 0.19
N PHE A 116 -4.79 9.11 1.25
CA PHE A 116 -6.14 8.56 1.27
C PHE A 116 -7.06 9.54 0.53
N GLY A 117 -7.79 9.03 -0.45
CA GLY A 117 -8.74 9.82 -1.23
C GLY A 117 -9.90 10.33 -0.36
N ALA A 118 -10.47 11.46 -0.75
CA ALA A 118 -11.78 11.89 -0.29
C ALA A 118 -12.84 11.18 -1.15
N ASP A 119 -13.07 9.89 -0.90
CA ASP A 119 -14.26 9.21 -1.43
C ASP A 119 -15.53 9.75 -0.77
#